data_AF-A0A6J1VAN3-F1
#
_entry.id   AF-A0A6J1VAN3-F1
#
_cell.length_a   1.000
_cell.length_b   1.000
_cell.length_c   1.000
_cell.angle_alpha   90.00
_cell.angle_beta   90.00
_cell.angle_gamma   90.00
#
_symmetry.space_group_name_H-M   'P 1'
#
loop_
_entity.id
_entity.type
_entity.pdbx_description
1 polymer ?
#
loop_
_entity_poly.entity_id
_entity_poly.type
_entity_poly.pdbx_seq_one_letter_code
_entity_poly.pdbx_strand_id
1 'polypeptide(L)'
;MSSPEEARVAPAPEVDLPLEWETDEERMAFLFSAFKQSREVNATEWDSKMGFWSELVLKWGRRKGRICTCLRELQQAFERRGSVPLGLGTVLRELLRRGKLQRESDFMASVDSSWISWGVGVFILKPLKWTLSSVLGDSKMPEEEEVLIYGEILKEKAEEAYNLYQNSTLSSHPIVGLSELRSLCTSICPDERTFCLVLLQLQKEKRVTVLEQNGNKIMKFARGLHAKVSPMNDVDIGVYQLMQSEQLLSQKMESLAQEAERCKQEARSASKAGKKQQALRSLKSRKRVERRIAELHSKLDVVQGILDRIYASQTDQMVFNAYQAGLGALKLSMKDVTVEKAESLVDQIQELCDTQDEVAQTLAGVAINGSADTEELERELDSLLLDSPKRQPHLPSVPPKQLSPASVGLPSFTDAELEAELEKLTYSDGELAQKTDRKASDRQRVLELHL
;
A
#
# COMPACT_ATOMS: atom_id res chain seq x y z
N MET A 1 -23.81 -21.80 -51.28
CA MET A 1 -24.06 -22.63 -50.08
C MET A 1 -23.60 -21.79 -48.90
N SER A 2 -24.50 -21.49 -47.97
CA SER A 2 -24.32 -20.40 -47.00
C SER A 2 -23.39 -20.79 -45.85
N SER A 3 -22.60 -19.82 -45.38
CA SER A 3 -21.84 -19.95 -44.12
C SER A 3 -22.79 -20.09 -42.93
N PRO A 4 -22.41 -20.83 -41.88
CA PRO A 4 -23.17 -20.85 -40.63
C PRO A 4 -23.07 -19.49 -39.94
N GLU A 5 -24.23 -18.97 -39.55
CA GLU A 5 -24.39 -17.71 -38.83
C GLU A 5 -23.88 -17.89 -37.39
N GLU A 6 -22.86 -17.13 -36.99
CA GLU A 6 -22.41 -17.09 -35.60
C GLU A 6 -23.54 -16.53 -34.73
N ALA A 7 -24.24 -17.43 -34.04
CA ALA A 7 -25.20 -17.08 -33.02
C ALA A 7 -24.50 -16.32 -31.88
N ARG A 8 -24.50 -14.99 -31.95
CA ARG A 8 -24.09 -14.12 -30.86
C ARG A 8 -24.99 -14.40 -29.66
N VAL A 9 -24.47 -15.18 -28.72
CA VAL A 9 -25.08 -15.36 -27.40
C VAL A 9 -25.15 -13.99 -26.74
N ALA A 10 -26.34 -13.40 -26.70
CA ALA A 10 -26.57 -12.18 -25.97
C ALA A 10 -26.31 -12.46 -24.47
N PRO A 11 -25.64 -11.55 -23.74
CA PRO A 11 -25.53 -11.68 -22.29
C PRO A 11 -26.94 -11.65 -21.68
N ALA A 12 -27.20 -12.59 -20.76
CA ALA A 12 -28.51 -12.71 -20.13
C ALA A 12 -28.90 -11.43 -19.37
N PRO A 13 -30.16 -10.98 -19.43
CA PRO A 13 -30.60 -9.78 -18.72
C PRO A 13 -30.85 -10.11 -17.24
N GLU A 14 -29.81 -10.14 -16.42
CA GLU A 14 -29.95 -10.16 -14.94
C GLU A 14 -30.32 -8.76 -14.41
N VAL A 15 -31.50 -8.31 -14.83
CA VAL A 15 -32.14 -7.06 -14.42
C VAL A 15 -33.28 -7.42 -13.48
N ASP A 16 -32.91 -7.72 -12.24
CA ASP A 16 -33.82 -8.11 -11.14
C ASP A 16 -34.61 -6.87 -10.62
N LEU A 17 -35.42 -6.29 -11.51
CA LEU A 17 -36.38 -5.23 -11.19
C LEU A 17 -37.72 -5.89 -10.78
N PRO A 18 -38.63 -5.19 -10.08
CA PRO A 18 -39.90 -5.76 -9.65
C PRO A 18 -40.66 -6.40 -10.82
N LEU A 19 -41.41 -7.49 -10.63
CA LEU A 19 -42.17 -8.15 -11.71
C LEU A 19 -43.14 -7.19 -12.45
N GLU A 20 -43.67 -6.21 -11.73
CA GLU A 20 -44.51 -5.11 -12.22
C GLU A 20 -43.78 -4.19 -13.22
N TRP A 21 -42.45 -4.24 -13.26
CA TRP A 21 -41.59 -3.39 -14.09
C TRP A 21 -41.70 -3.69 -15.59
N GLU A 22 -42.10 -4.90 -15.96
CA GLU A 22 -42.34 -5.27 -17.36
C GLU A 22 -43.83 -5.36 -17.69
N THR A 23 -44.63 -5.88 -16.76
CA THR A 23 -46.04 -6.25 -17.00
C THR A 23 -47.04 -5.10 -16.89
N ASP A 24 -46.74 -4.09 -16.08
CA ASP A 24 -47.62 -2.93 -15.87
C ASP A 24 -47.05 -1.71 -16.61
N GLU A 25 -47.72 -1.27 -17.67
CA GLU A 25 -47.30 -0.10 -18.45
C GLU A 25 -47.85 1.21 -17.86
N GLU A 26 -49.09 1.20 -17.36
CA GLU A 26 -49.76 2.40 -16.85
C GLU A 26 -49.12 2.88 -15.55
N ARG A 27 -48.90 1.97 -14.59
CA ARG A 27 -48.23 2.28 -13.33
C ARG A 27 -46.79 2.73 -13.54
N MET A 28 -46.12 2.18 -14.54
CA MET A 28 -44.72 2.51 -14.83
C MET A 28 -44.58 3.84 -15.57
N ALA A 29 -45.50 4.17 -16.48
CA ALA A 29 -45.64 5.53 -17.01
C ALA A 29 -45.91 6.55 -15.89
N PHE A 30 -46.79 6.20 -14.94
CA PHE A 30 -46.99 7.00 -13.73
C PHE A 30 -45.70 7.15 -12.92
N LEU A 31 -44.96 6.06 -12.63
CA LEU A 31 -43.72 6.10 -11.84
C LEU A 31 -42.60 6.90 -12.51
N PHE A 32 -42.45 6.83 -13.83
CA PHE A 32 -41.38 7.50 -14.60
C PHE A 32 -41.62 8.99 -14.83
N SER A 33 -42.89 9.44 -14.81
CA SER A 33 -43.22 10.86 -14.92
C SER A 33 -42.62 11.69 -13.76
N ALA A 34 -42.54 13.01 -13.94
CA ALA A 34 -42.10 13.92 -12.89
C ALA A 34 -43.01 13.88 -11.64
N PHE A 35 -42.53 14.43 -10.52
CA PHE A 35 -43.40 14.71 -9.38
C PHE A 35 -44.27 15.95 -9.67
N LYS A 36 -45.51 15.95 -9.16
CA LYS A 36 -46.37 17.14 -9.17
C LYS A 36 -45.75 18.25 -8.30
N GLN A 37 -46.01 19.51 -8.65
CA GLN A 37 -45.32 20.69 -8.09
C GLN A 37 -45.45 20.84 -6.56
N SER A 38 -46.53 20.33 -5.96
CA SER A 38 -46.67 20.23 -4.50
C SER A 38 -47.31 18.91 -4.09
N ARG A 39 -46.92 18.39 -2.92
CA ARG A 39 -47.52 17.20 -2.29
C ARG A 39 -48.99 17.42 -1.90
N GLU A 40 -49.37 18.66 -1.64
CA GLU A 40 -50.70 19.09 -1.20
C GLU A 40 -51.80 18.82 -2.23
N VAL A 41 -51.46 18.80 -3.53
CA VAL A 41 -52.43 18.57 -4.61
C VAL A 41 -52.87 17.09 -4.70
N ASN A 42 -51.98 16.14 -4.38
CA ASN A 42 -52.32 14.72 -4.27
C ASN A 42 -51.27 13.98 -3.43
N ALA A 43 -51.50 13.87 -2.12
CA ALA A 43 -50.54 13.27 -1.21
C ALA A 43 -50.38 11.74 -1.41
N THR A 44 -51.44 11.02 -1.79
CA THR A 44 -51.42 9.56 -1.92
C THR A 44 -50.62 9.09 -3.13
N GLU A 45 -50.81 9.71 -4.31
CA GLU A 45 -49.98 9.46 -5.48
C GLU A 45 -48.51 9.81 -5.21
N TRP A 46 -48.27 10.96 -4.56
CA TRP A 46 -46.92 11.45 -4.28
C TRP A 46 -46.17 10.48 -3.35
N ASP A 47 -46.78 10.14 -2.21
CA ASP A 47 -46.18 9.27 -1.20
C ASP A 47 -45.99 7.84 -1.73
N SER A 48 -46.91 7.34 -2.58
CA SER A 48 -46.76 6.08 -3.30
C SER A 48 -45.54 6.06 -4.23
N LYS A 49 -45.42 7.06 -5.12
CA LYS A 49 -44.26 7.19 -6.03
C LYS A 49 -42.96 7.31 -5.26
N MET A 50 -42.92 8.13 -4.19
CA MET A 50 -41.72 8.30 -3.37
C MET A 50 -41.34 7.03 -2.62
N GLY A 51 -42.32 6.32 -2.04
CA GLY A 51 -42.07 5.06 -1.32
C GLY A 51 -41.45 4.02 -2.24
N PHE A 52 -42.02 3.84 -3.43
CA PHE A 52 -41.50 2.94 -4.46
C PHE A 52 -40.03 3.25 -4.82
N TRP A 53 -39.76 4.49 -5.24
CA TRP A 53 -38.41 4.85 -5.69
C TRP A 53 -37.39 4.89 -4.55
N SER A 54 -37.77 5.31 -3.34
CA SER A 54 -36.88 5.30 -2.16
C SER A 54 -36.43 3.88 -1.85
N GLU A 55 -37.38 2.93 -1.77
CA GLU A 55 -37.09 1.53 -1.53
C GLU A 55 -36.22 0.93 -2.65
N LEU A 56 -36.52 1.24 -3.91
CA LEU A 56 -35.78 0.69 -5.05
C LEU A 56 -34.34 1.20 -5.11
N VAL A 57 -34.10 2.50 -4.86
CA VAL A 57 -32.75 3.11 -4.81
C VAL A 57 -31.91 2.48 -3.69
N LEU A 58 -32.48 2.32 -2.48
CA LEU A 58 -31.78 1.72 -1.34
C LEU A 58 -31.51 0.21 -1.56
N LYS A 59 -32.48 -0.54 -2.09
CA LYS A 59 -32.31 -1.96 -2.44
C LYS A 59 -31.33 -2.17 -3.59
N TRP A 60 -31.24 -1.24 -4.54
CA TRP A 60 -30.26 -1.32 -5.63
C TRP A 60 -28.83 -1.17 -5.10
N GLY A 61 -28.56 -0.15 -4.28
CA GLY A 61 -27.26 0.04 -3.64
C GLY A 61 -26.84 -1.19 -2.82
N ARG A 62 -27.76 -1.70 -1.98
CA ARG A 62 -27.52 -2.88 -1.14
C ARG A 62 -27.24 -4.13 -1.95
N ARG A 63 -28.01 -4.41 -3.02
CA ARG A 63 -27.81 -5.59 -3.88
C ARG A 63 -26.54 -5.51 -4.74
N LYS A 64 -26.12 -4.31 -5.15
CA LYS A 64 -24.84 -4.13 -5.87
C LYS A 64 -23.63 -4.01 -4.93
N GLY A 65 -23.83 -3.99 -3.61
CA GLY A 65 -22.76 -3.83 -2.61
C GLY A 65 -22.04 -2.48 -2.70
N ARG A 66 -22.62 -1.47 -3.37
CA ARG A 66 -21.99 -0.18 -3.62
C ARG A 66 -22.30 0.80 -2.49
N ILE A 67 -21.27 1.46 -1.97
CA ILE A 67 -21.42 2.52 -0.96
C ILE A 67 -21.75 3.89 -1.57
N CYS A 68 -21.45 4.10 -2.85
CA CYS A 68 -21.63 5.39 -3.55
C CYS A 68 -22.52 5.23 -4.79
N THR A 69 -23.18 6.32 -5.19
CA THR A 69 -23.94 6.45 -6.42
C THR A 69 -24.08 7.92 -6.85
N CYS A 70 -24.55 8.19 -8.07
CA CYS A 70 -25.02 9.52 -8.49
C CYS A 70 -26.37 9.43 -9.23
N LEU A 71 -26.99 10.57 -9.52
CA LEU A 71 -28.27 10.63 -10.24
C LEU A 71 -28.18 9.97 -11.63
N ARG A 72 -27.09 10.24 -12.37
CA ARG A 72 -26.84 9.66 -13.71
C ARG A 72 -26.75 8.13 -13.69
N GLU A 73 -26.02 7.55 -12.74
CA GLU A 73 -25.92 6.09 -12.60
C GLU A 73 -27.28 5.47 -12.34
N LEU A 74 -28.11 6.07 -11.47
CA LEU A 74 -29.45 5.55 -11.16
C LEU A 74 -30.43 5.73 -12.33
N GLN A 75 -30.34 6.82 -13.09
CA GLN A 75 -31.12 7.00 -14.31
C GLN A 75 -30.80 5.95 -15.37
N GLN A 76 -29.52 5.62 -15.56
CA GLN A 76 -29.08 4.55 -16.47
C GLN A 76 -29.48 3.16 -15.95
N ALA A 77 -29.30 2.90 -14.66
CA ALA A 77 -29.63 1.61 -14.04
C ALA A 77 -31.15 1.32 -13.97
N PHE A 78 -31.98 2.36 -14.04
CA PHE A 78 -33.44 2.27 -14.06
C PHE A 78 -34.04 2.72 -15.40
N GLU A 79 -33.26 2.73 -16.48
CA GLU A 79 -33.79 3.01 -17.81
C GLU A 79 -34.78 1.89 -18.24
N ARG A 80 -35.94 2.28 -18.80
CA ARG A 80 -36.91 1.36 -19.41
C ARG A 80 -37.25 1.87 -20.80
N ARG A 81 -36.95 1.07 -21.84
CA ARG A 81 -37.29 1.36 -23.25
C ARG A 81 -36.86 2.77 -23.71
N GLY A 82 -35.63 3.20 -23.40
CA GLY A 82 -35.13 4.54 -23.76
C GLY A 82 -35.68 5.69 -22.91
N SER A 83 -36.52 5.41 -21.92
CA SER A 83 -37.03 6.40 -20.95
C SER A 83 -36.30 6.27 -19.62
N VAL A 84 -35.94 7.39 -19.01
CA VAL A 84 -35.39 7.45 -17.65
C VAL A 84 -36.41 8.04 -16.67
N PRO A 85 -36.41 7.61 -15.40
CA PRO A 85 -37.36 8.12 -14.40
C PRO A 85 -37.05 9.57 -13.99
N LEU A 86 -37.88 10.50 -14.45
CA LEU A 86 -37.73 11.95 -14.25
C LEU A 86 -37.84 12.36 -12.78
N GLY A 87 -38.48 11.54 -11.95
CA GLY A 87 -38.67 11.82 -10.53
C GLY A 87 -37.44 11.64 -9.64
N LEU A 88 -36.36 10.98 -10.11
CA LEU A 88 -35.26 10.56 -9.22
C LEU A 88 -34.55 11.72 -8.50
N GLY A 89 -34.37 12.90 -9.13
CA GLY A 89 -33.76 14.04 -8.44
C GLY A 89 -34.52 14.47 -7.18
N THR A 90 -35.85 14.39 -7.21
CA THR A 90 -36.72 14.63 -6.04
C THR A 90 -36.58 13.53 -4.99
N VAL A 91 -36.43 12.26 -5.42
CA VAL A 91 -36.22 11.11 -4.53
C VAL A 91 -34.90 11.23 -3.79
N LEU A 92 -33.81 11.54 -4.50
CA LEU A 92 -32.50 11.74 -3.90
C LEU A 92 -32.48 12.91 -2.92
N ARG A 93 -33.15 14.03 -3.23
CA ARG A 93 -33.33 15.14 -2.29
C ARG A 93 -34.07 14.71 -1.01
N GLU A 94 -35.12 13.91 -1.12
CA GLU A 94 -35.87 13.44 0.05
C GLU A 94 -35.08 12.40 0.86
N LEU A 95 -34.31 11.51 0.21
CA LEU A 95 -33.41 10.57 0.88
C LEU A 95 -32.25 11.28 1.60
N LEU A 96 -31.72 12.36 1.02
CA LEU A 96 -30.77 13.27 1.67
C LEU A 96 -31.39 13.95 2.89
N ARG A 97 -32.60 14.52 2.74
CA ARG A 97 -33.35 15.17 3.85
C ARG A 97 -33.66 14.21 4.99
N ARG A 98 -33.86 12.91 4.70
CA ARG A 98 -34.07 11.83 5.68
C ARG A 98 -32.77 11.24 6.24
N GLY A 99 -31.60 11.65 5.78
CA GLY A 99 -30.31 11.09 6.18
C GLY A 99 -30.09 9.63 5.75
N LYS A 100 -30.87 9.13 4.78
CA LYS A 100 -30.67 7.80 4.16
C LYS A 100 -29.56 7.81 3.12
N LEU A 101 -29.40 8.96 2.44
CA LEU A 101 -28.21 9.31 1.67
C LEU A 101 -27.49 10.48 2.35
N GLN A 102 -26.19 10.64 2.09
CA GLN A 102 -25.40 11.81 2.47
C GLN A 102 -24.55 12.26 1.28
N ARG A 103 -24.33 13.57 1.06
CA ARG A 103 -23.35 14.03 0.07
C ARG A 103 -21.94 13.67 0.54
N GLU A 104 -21.06 13.28 -0.36
CA GLU A 104 -19.67 12.96 0.00
C GLU A 104 -18.95 14.16 0.65
N SER A 105 -19.19 15.38 0.16
CA SER A 105 -18.70 16.63 0.76
C SER A 105 -19.09 16.78 2.23
N ASP A 106 -20.37 16.55 2.53
CA ASP A 106 -20.95 16.74 3.85
C ASP A 106 -20.49 15.64 4.80
N PHE A 107 -20.24 14.45 4.25
CA PHE A 107 -19.66 13.33 4.99
C PHE A 107 -18.21 13.64 5.39
N MET A 108 -17.38 14.05 4.44
CA MET A 108 -15.98 14.43 4.69
C MET A 108 -15.88 15.61 5.69
N ALA A 109 -16.72 16.64 5.53
CA ALA A 109 -16.77 17.78 6.45
C ALA A 109 -17.28 17.42 7.86
N SER A 110 -17.92 16.26 8.03
CA SER A 110 -18.41 15.77 9.34
C SER A 110 -17.40 14.91 10.11
N VAL A 111 -16.17 14.76 9.61
CA VAL A 111 -15.05 14.10 10.31
C VAL A 111 -14.03 15.15 10.72
N ASP A 112 -13.55 15.05 11.97
CA ASP A 112 -12.68 16.05 12.61
C ASP A 112 -11.43 16.40 11.79
N SER A 113 -10.88 17.61 12.01
CA SER A 113 -9.72 18.18 11.28
C SER A 113 -8.46 17.31 11.22
N SER A 114 -8.35 16.25 12.01
CA SER A 114 -7.34 15.20 11.87
C SER A 114 -7.39 14.51 10.49
N TRP A 115 -8.50 14.58 9.75
CA TRP A 115 -8.57 14.20 8.33
C TRP A 115 -7.86 15.20 7.40
N ILE A 116 -7.82 16.49 7.73
CA ILE A 116 -7.21 17.53 6.89
C ILE A 116 -5.67 17.36 6.83
N SER A 117 -5.09 16.67 7.81
CA SER A 117 -3.66 16.29 7.86
C SER A 117 -3.26 15.16 6.88
N TRP A 118 -4.16 14.64 6.04
CA TRP A 118 -3.95 13.38 5.29
C TRP A 118 -3.30 13.51 3.90
N GLY A 119 -2.91 14.70 3.46
CA GLY A 119 -2.43 14.89 2.10
C GLY A 119 -3.54 14.86 1.05
N VAL A 120 -3.82 16.05 0.52
CA VAL A 120 -4.85 16.41 -0.48
C VAL A 120 -4.67 15.71 -1.85
N GLY A 121 -3.65 14.87 -2.03
CA GLY A 121 -3.11 14.46 -3.35
C GLY A 121 -3.97 13.53 -4.22
N VAL A 122 -4.87 12.72 -3.66
CA VAL A 122 -5.58 11.65 -4.43
C VAL A 122 -7.03 11.99 -4.77
N PHE A 123 -7.72 12.78 -3.94
CA PHE A 123 -9.13 13.12 -4.14
C PHE A 123 -9.41 14.60 -4.47
N ILE A 124 -8.37 15.46 -4.48
CA ILE A 124 -8.55 16.91 -4.71
C ILE A 124 -7.74 17.37 -5.93
N LEU A 125 -8.09 16.83 -7.11
CA LEU A 125 -7.85 17.51 -8.39
C LEU A 125 -8.98 18.51 -8.69
N LYS A 126 -9.03 19.57 -7.86
CA LYS A 126 -9.60 20.93 -8.08
C LYS A 126 -10.11 21.57 -6.77
N PRO A 127 -9.23 21.98 -5.85
CA PRO A 127 -9.60 23.00 -4.88
C PRO A 127 -9.74 24.33 -5.63
N LEU A 128 -10.93 24.95 -5.63
CA LEU A 128 -11.18 26.40 -5.93
C LEU A 128 -12.68 26.77 -6.08
N LYS A 129 -13.62 25.80 -6.06
CA LYS A 129 -15.08 26.09 -6.03
C LYS A 129 -15.77 25.80 -4.68
N TRP A 130 -15.06 25.20 -3.72
CA TRP A 130 -15.68 24.58 -2.54
C TRP A 130 -15.82 25.51 -1.32
N THR A 131 -15.14 26.66 -1.29
CA THR A 131 -15.25 27.60 -0.18
C THR A 131 -16.34 28.64 -0.42
N LEU A 132 -17.45 28.51 0.34
CA LEU A 132 -18.55 29.46 0.63
C LEU A 132 -19.96 29.11 0.11
N SER A 133 -20.14 28.26 -0.89
CA SER A 133 -21.49 28.00 -1.47
C SER A 133 -22.36 27.01 -0.68
N SER A 134 -21.78 26.17 0.18
CA SER A 134 -22.52 25.10 0.90
C SER A 134 -22.95 25.44 2.33
N VAL A 135 -22.59 26.63 2.84
CA VAL A 135 -22.99 27.11 4.19
C VAL A 135 -24.31 27.89 4.14
N LEU A 136 -24.75 28.32 2.95
CA LEU A 136 -26.15 28.68 2.71
C LEU A 136 -26.87 27.45 2.17
N GLY A 137 -27.82 26.93 2.93
CA GLY A 137 -28.61 25.75 2.58
C GLY A 137 -29.60 26.02 1.45
N ASP A 138 -29.11 26.14 0.21
CA ASP A 138 -29.96 26.29 -0.96
C ASP A 138 -30.46 24.93 -1.47
N SER A 139 -31.76 24.89 -1.78
CA SER A 139 -32.57 23.70 -2.05
C SER A 139 -32.37 23.09 -3.46
N LYS A 140 -31.19 23.29 -4.06
CA LYS A 140 -30.88 22.87 -5.42
C LYS A 140 -31.06 21.35 -5.61
N MET A 141 -31.44 20.96 -6.83
CA MET A 141 -31.40 19.54 -7.22
C MET A 141 -29.95 19.04 -7.10
N PRO A 142 -29.73 17.77 -6.74
CA PRO A 142 -28.41 17.15 -6.89
C PRO A 142 -27.94 17.30 -8.34
N GLU A 143 -26.67 17.64 -8.56
CA GLU A 143 -26.10 17.63 -9.91
C GLU A 143 -26.02 16.19 -10.42
N GLU A 144 -26.11 15.97 -11.74
CA GLU A 144 -26.22 14.61 -12.31
C GLU A 144 -25.07 13.67 -11.90
N GLU A 145 -23.88 14.24 -11.71
CA GLU A 145 -22.64 13.55 -11.37
C GLU A 145 -22.24 13.74 -9.89
N GLU A 146 -23.10 14.37 -9.08
CA GLU A 146 -22.86 14.53 -7.65
C GLU A 146 -22.85 13.18 -6.93
N VAL A 147 -21.81 12.92 -6.15
CA VAL A 147 -21.61 11.64 -5.47
C VAL A 147 -22.33 11.62 -4.12
N LEU A 148 -23.23 10.67 -3.99
CA LEU A 148 -24.07 10.40 -2.83
C LEU A 148 -23.66 9.07 -2.21
N ILE A 149 -23.57 9.06 -0.88
CA ILE A 149 -23.19 7.90 -0.06
C ILE A 149 -24.44 7.25 0.52
N TYR A 150 -24.54 5.93 0.40
CA TYR A 150 -25.51 5.11 1.13
C TYR A 150 -25.07 4.94 2.58
N GLY A 151 -25.56 5.81 3.46
CA GLY A 151 -25.08 5.91 4.85
C GLY A 151 -25.26 4.64 5.69
N GLU A 152 -26.25 3.79 5.37
CA GLU A 152 -26.44 2.48 6.03
C GLU A 152 -25.43 1.44 5.53
N ILE A 153 -25.23 1.35 4.21
CA ILE A 153 -24.29 0.41 3.59
C ILE A 153 -22.85 0.75 4.01
N LEU A 154 -22.51 2.04 4.10
CA LEU A 154 -21.20 2.47 4.57
C LEU A 154 -20.92 2.05 6.03
N LYS A 155 -21.93 2.14 6.91
CA LYS A 155 -21.82 1.67 8.31
C LYS A 155 -21.67 0.16 8.39
N GLU A 156 -22.45 -0.59 7.61
CA GLU A 156 -22.33 -2.04 7.53
C GLU A 156 -20.94 -2.47 7.04
N LYS A 157 -20.42 -1.81 6.00
CA LYS A 157 -19.07 -2.07 5.48
C LYS A 157 -17.96 -1.67 6.46
N ALA A 158 -18.15 -0.61 7.23
CA ALA A 158 -17.24 -0.23 8.31
C ALA A 158 -17.23 -1.25 9.46
N GLU A 159 -18.40 -1.73 9.87
CA GLU A 159 -18.53 -2.81 10.86
C GLU A 159 -17.88 -4.11 10.35
N GLU A 160 -18.12 -4.49 9.09
CA GLU A 160 -17.51 -5.67 8.47
C GLU A 160 -15.97 -5.57 8.48
N ALA A 161 -15.41 -4.42 8.09
CA ALA A 161 -13.97 -4.17 8.12
C ALA A 161 -13.38 -4.18 9.54
N TYR A 162 -14.08 -3.59 10.51
CA TYR A 162 -13.66 -3.60 11.92
C TYR A 162 -13.72 -5.01 12.54
N ASN A 163 -14.65 -5.85 12.10
CA ASN A 163 -14.70 -7.26 12.50
C ASN A 163 -13.62 -8.10 11.83
N LEU A 164 -13.25 -7.85 10.56
CA LEU A 164 -12.04 -8.47 9.99
C LEU A 164 -10.78 -8.08 10.76
N TYR A 165 -10.62 -6.79 11.09
CA TYR A 165 -9.51 -6.32 11.91
C TYR A 165 -9.42 -7.06 13.25
N GLN A 166 -10.51 -7.11 14.03
CA GLN A 166 -10.54 -7.80 15.32
C GLN A 166 -10.24 -9.30 15.25
N ASN A 167 -10.60 -9.97 14.16
CA ASN A 167 -10.35 -11.41 13.96
C ASN A 167 -8.99 -11.70 13.27
N SER A 168 -8.18 -10.67 13.02
CA SER A 168 -6.85 -10.79 12.39
C SER A 168 -5.71 -10.71 13.40
N THR A 169 -4.50 -11.10 12.98
CA THR A 169 -3.26 -10.90 13.74
C THR A 169 -2.91 -9.43 13.95
N LEU A 170 -3.48 -8.50 13.17
CA LEU A 170 -3.27 -7.06 13.38
C LEU A 170 -3.94 -6.56 14.66
N SER A 171 -4.91 -7.30 15.22
CA SER A 171 -5.62 -6.92 16.45
C SER A 171 -4.74 -6.86 17.71
N SER A 172 -3.64 -7.64 17.75
CA SER A 172 -2.65 -7.57 18.84
C SER A 172 -1.66 -6.41 18.68
N HIS A 173 -1.51 -5.85 17.48
CA HIS A 173 -0.65 -4.69 17.26
C HIS A 173 -1.36 -3.43 17.79
N PRO A 174 -0.74 -2.61 18.68
CA PRO A 174 -1.32 -1.34 19.09
C PRO A 174 -1.42 -0.34 17.94
N ILE A 175 -0.51 -0.45 16.96
CA ILE A 175 -0.38 0.42 15.80
C ILE A 175 -0.33 -0.45 14.54
N VAL A 176 -1.05 -0.03 13.50
CA VAL A 176 -1.22 -0.77 12.24
C VAL A 176 -0.93 0.15 11.06
N GLY A 177 -0.25 -0.34 10.02
CA GLY A 177 -0.01 0.39 8.78
C GLY A 177 -1.23 0.41 7.86
N LEU A 178 -1.40 1.52 7.12
CA LEU A 178 -2.44 1.65 6.08
C LEU A 178 -2.42 0.52 5.06
N SER A 179 -1.23 0.10 4.61
CA SER A 179 -1.02 -0.99 3.65
C SER A 179 -1.48 -2.34 4.18
N GLU A 180 -1.21 -2.63 5.45
CA GLU A 180 -1.60 -3.87 6.14
C GLU A 180 -3.12 -3.96 6.27
N LEU A 181 -3.76 -2.89 6.75
CA LEU A 181 -5.21 -2.81 6.87
C LEU A 181 -5.91 -2.89 5.51
N ARG A 182 -5.36 -2.22 4.48
CA ARG A 182 -5.87 -2.31 3.11
C ARG A 182 -5.83 -3.75 2.60
N SER A 183 -4.69 -4.43 2.77
CA SER A 183 -4.50 -5.83 2.38
C SER A 183 -5.59 -6.71 3.01
N LEU A 184 -5.81 -6.57 4.33
CA LEU A 184 -6.85 -7.29 5.06
C LEU A 184 -8.27 -6.99 4.54
N CYS A 185 -8.56 -5.73 4.20
CA CYS A 185 -9.90 -5.28 3.77
C CYS A 185 -10.20 -5.45 2.27
N THR A 186 -9.28 -6.01 1.47
CA THR A 186 -9.41 -6.13 0.00
C THR A 186 -10.69 -6.86 -0.45
N SER A 187 -11.19 -7.83 0.34
CA SER A 187 -12.44 -8.55 0.06
C SER A 187 -13.71 -7.73 0.27
N ILE A 188 -13.64 -6.71 1.15
CA ILE A 188 -14.77 -5.84 1.51
C ILE A 188 -14.76 -4.56 0.67
N CYS A 189 -13.56 -4.03 0.44
CA CYS A 189 -13.30 -2.75 -0.21
C CYS A 189 -12.60 -3.01 -1.55
N PRO A 190 -13.35 -3.11 -2.68
CA PRO A 190 -12.78 -3.45 -3.98
C PRO A 190 -11.94 -2.33 -4.59
N ASP A 191 -12.07 -1.10 -4.09
CA ASP A 191 -11.41 0.10 -4.60
C ASP A 191 -10.96 1.04 -3.46
N GLU A 192 -10.03 1.95 -3.81
CA GLU A 192 -9.45 2.94 -2.90
C GLU A 192 -10.51 3.83 -2.22
N ARG A 193 -11.52 4.28 -2.97
CA ARG A 193 -12.54 5.21 -2.45
C ARG A 193 -13.42 4.50 -1.42
N THR A 194 -13.81 3.25 -1.70
CA THR A 194 -14.54 2.43 -0.74
C THR A 194 -13.75 2.22 0.54
N PHE A 195 -12.45 1.91 0.44
CA PHE A 195 -11.57 1.78 1.60
C PHE A 195 -11.44 3.09 2.39
N CYS A 196 -11.20 4.22 1.71
CA CYS A 196 -11.09 5.54 2.36
C CYS A 196 -12.39 5.95 3.07
N LEU A 197 -13.55 5.75 2.46
CA LEU A 197 -14.84 6.09 3.06
C LEU A 197 -15.18 5.18 4.26
N VAL A 198 -14.87 3.89 4.18
CA VAL A 198 -14.98 2.95 5.32
C VAL A 198 -14.11 3.40 6.48
N LEU A 199 -12.86 3.79 6.21
CA LEU A 199 -11.93 4.26 7.23
C LEU A 199 -12.39 5.58 7.87
N LEU A 200 -12.90 6.53 7.07
CA LEU A 200 -13.56 7.75 7.55
C LEU A 200 -14.74 7.46 8.47
N GLN A 201 -15.57 6.46 8.14
CA GLN A 201 -16.70 6.07 8.98
C GLN A 201 -16.23 5.51 10.34
N LEU A 202 -15.15 4.73 10.36
CA LEU A 202 -14.53 4.25 11.60
C LEU A 202 -13.94 5.38 12.46
N GLN A 203 -13.35 6.40 11.84
CA GLN A 203 -12.88 7.60 12.54
C GLN A 203 -14.04 8.41 13.13
N LYS A 204 -15.10 8.60 12.35
CA LYS A 204 -16.34 9.29 12.78
C LYS A 204 -16.99 8.62 13.99
N GLU A 205 -16.95 7.29 14.04
CA GLU A 205 -17.40 6.48 15.18
C GLU A 205 -16.40 6.43 16.35
N LYS A 206 -15.21 7.00 16.19
CA LYS A 206 -14.09 6.97 17.15
C LYS A 206 -13.63 5.55 17.49
N ARG A 207 -13.64 4.65 16.49
CA ARG A 207 -13.04 3.30 16.56
C ARG A 207 -11.57 3.27 16.15
N VAL A 208 -11.10 4.25 15.38
CA VAL A 208 -9.72 4.36 14.89
C VAL A 208 -9.25 5.81 14.89
N THR A 209 -8.01 6.05 15.30
CA THR A 209 -7.28 7.30 15.09
C THR A 209 -6.17 7.03 14.08
N VAL A 210 -5.88 8.02 13.23
CA VAL A 210 -4.91 7.92 12.14
C VAL A 210 -3.95 9.10 12.25
N LEU A 211 -2.66 8.82 12.06
CA LEU A 211 -1.58 9.79 12.11
C LEU A 211 -0.66 9.56 10.92
N GLU A 212 -0.14 10.63 10.33
CA GLU A 212 0.92 10.54 9.33
C GLU A 212 2.28 10.71 10.04
N GLN A 213 3.21 9.80 9.76
CA GLN A 213 4.56 9.75 10.33
C GLN A 213 5.54 9.43 9.20
N ASN A 214 6.43 10.38 8.88
CA ASN A 214 7.43 10.24 7.80
C ASN A 214 6.83 9.81 6.44
N GLY A 215 5.65 10.34 6.10
CA GLY A 215 4.89 9.98 4.88
C GLY A 215 4.13 8.65 4.94
N ASN A 216 4.33 7.85 5.98
CA ASN A 216 3.56 6.63 6.24
C ASN A 216 2.33 6.94 7.11
N LYS A 217 1.19 6.33 6.78
CA LYS A 217 -0.05 6.47 7.58
C LYS A 217 -0.19 5.29 8.52
N ILE A 218 -0.21 5.60 9.81
CA ILE A 218 -0.37 4.64 10.90
C ILE A 218 -1.71 4.83 11.59
N MET A 219 -2.19 3.75 12.21
CA MET A 219 -3.50 3.71 12.83
C MET A 219 -3.45 3.07 14.19
N LYS A 220 -4.18 3.66 15.14
CA LYS A 220 -4.46 3.08 16.45
C LYS A 220 -5.94 2.75 16.49
N PHE A 221 -6.29 1.54 16.92
CA PHE A 221 -7.68 1.09 17.05
C PHE A 221 -8.15 1.08 18.50
N ALA A 222 -9.45 1.20 18.69
CA ALA A 222 -10.09 1.09 19.99
C ALA A 222 -9.89 -0.32 20.58
N ARG A 223 -9.35 -0.39 21.80
CA ARG A 223 -9.11 -1.64 22.52
C ARG A 223 -10.36 -2.04 23.32
N GLY A 224 -11.20 -2.86 22.72
CA GLY A 224 -12.41 -3.43 23.32
C GLY A 224 -13.69 -3.10 22.56
N LEU A 225 -14.68 -4.00 22.63
CA LEU A 225 -15.87 -4.06 21.76
C LEU A 225 -16.69 -2.77 21.65
N HIS A 226 -16.66 -1.92 22.69
CA HIS A 226 -17.37 -0.64 22.76
C HIS A 226 -16.49 0.53 23.26
N ALA A 227 -15.16 0.35 23.23
CA ALA A 227 -14.24 1.42 23.60
C ALA A 227 -14.24 2.51 22.53
N LYS A 228 -13.99 3.77 22.94
CA LYS A 228 -13.57 4.83 22.02
C LYS A 228 -12.04 4.88 22.04
N VAL A 229 -11.45 4.99 20.86
CA VAL A 229 -10.00 5.09 20.73
C VAL A 229 -9.48 6.38 21.36
N SER A 230 -8.31 6.29 21.99
CA SER A 230 -7.55 7.45 22.47
C SER A 230 -6.87 8.18 21.30
N PRO A 231 -6.63 9.50 21.40
CA PRO A 231 -5.70 10.17 20.49
C PRO A 231 -4.32 9.50 20.57
N MET A 232 -3.59 9.46 19.44
CA MET A 232 -2.20 9.00 19.46
C MET A 232 -1.31 9.94 20.27
N ASN A 233 -0.32 9.36 20.93
CA ASN A 233 0.67 10.06 21.75
C ASN A 233 2.10 9.61 21.37
N ASP A 234 3.11 10.20 22.03
CA ASP A 234 4.52 9.93 21.74
C ASP A 234 4.94 8.47 21.97
N VAL A 235 4.24 7.73 22.83
CA VAL A 235 4.47 6.29 23.00
C VAL A 235 3.93 5.51 21.80
N ASP A 236 2.76 5.86 21.29
CA ASP A 236 2.21 5.24 20.07
C ASP A 236 3.18 5.43 18.88
N ILE A 237 3.76 6.63 18.74
CA ILE A 237 4.81 6.93 17.75
C ILE A 237 6.08 6.12 18.01
N GLY A 238 6.54 6.05 19.26
CA GLY A 238 7.73 5.28 19.65
C GLY A 238 7.59 3.78 19.43
N VAL A 239 6.40 3.22 19.63
CA VAL A 239 6.09 1.82 19.28
C VAL A 239 6.17 1.61 17.77
N TYR A 240 5.64 2.54 16.96
CA TYR A 240 5.78 2.46 15.50
C TYR A 240 7.25 2.58 15.03
N GLN A 241 8.08 3.38 15.72
CA GLN A 241 9.52 3.42 15.47
C GLN A 241 10.21 2.09 15.83
N LEU A 242 9.81 1.42 16.92
CA LEU A 242 10.31 0.07 17.26
C LEU A 242 9.93 -0.97 16.19
N MET A 243 8.69 -0.94 15.68
CA MET A 243 8.25 -1.86 14.62
C MET A 243 9.05 -1.66 13.31
N GLN A 244 9.27 -0.40 12.89
CA GLN A 244 10.15 -0.11 11.74
C GLN A 244 11.60 -0.54 11.99
N SER A 245 12.07 -0.40 13.23
CA SER A 245 13.43 -0.80 13.62
C SER A 245 13.62 -2.33 13.56
N GLU A 246 12.62 -3.11 13.99
CA GLU A 246 12.62 -4.57 13.85
C GLU A 246 12.71 -4.98 12.36
N GLN A 247 11.90 -4.36 11.50
CA GLN A 247 11.88 -4.64 10.07
C GLN A 247 13.23 -4.30 9.41
N LEU A 248 13.82 -3.15 9.74
CA LEU A 248 15.12 -2.72 9.26
C LEU A 248 16.26 -3.67 9.70
N LEU A 249 16.31 -4.01 10.99
CA LEU A 249 17.29 -4.96 11.53
C LEU A 249 17.18 -6.34 10.87
N SER A 250 15.95 -6.83 10.66
CA SER A 250 15.68 -8.11 9.99
C SER A 250 16.16 -8.11 8.53
N GLN A 251 15.86 -7.05 7.77
CA GLN A 251 16.32 -6.91 6.37
C GLN A 251 17.86 -6.81 6.27
N LYS A 252 18.50 -6.06 7.18
CA LYS A 252 19.97 -5.96 7.24
C LYS A 252 20.62 -7.29 7.62
N MET A 253 20.03 -8.05 8.55
CA MET A 253 20.47 -9.39 8.92
C MET A 253 20.37 -10.38 7.74
N GLU A 254 19.28 -10.35 6.98
CA GLU A 254 19.13 -11.17 5.77
C GLU A 254 20.16 -10.81 4.69
N SER A 255 20.37 -9.52 4.42
CA SER A 255 21.38 -9.04 3.46
C SER A 255 22.80 -9.50 3.81
N LEU A 256 23.19 -9.41 5.09
CA LEU A 256 24.48 -9.90 5.56
C LEU A 256 24.58 -11.43 5.51
N ALA A 257 23.49 -12.17 5.76
CA ALA A 257 23.48 -13.63 5.61
C ALA A 257 23.72 -14.05 4.14
N GLN A 258 23.13 -13.33 3.18
CA GLN A 258 23.39 -13.53 1.75
C GLN A 258 24.85 -13.21 1.39
N GLU A 259 25.43 -12.15 1.96
CA GLU A 259 26.86 -11.85 1.78
C GLU A 259 27.79 -12.92 2.38
N ALA A 260 27.48 -13.45 3.56
CA ALA A 260 28.26 -14.51 4.19
C ALA A 260 28.31 -15.78 3.32
N GLU A 261 27.17 -16.18 2.73
CA GLU A 261 27.10 -17.30 1.79
C GLU A 261 27.81 -16.99 0.46
N ARG A 262 27.79 -15.74 -0.04
CA ARG A 262 28.62 -15.31 -1.17
C ARG A 262 30.12 -15.50 -0.88
N CYS A 263 30.61 -15.00 0.24
CA CYS A 263 32.02 -15.17 0.64
C CYS A 263 32.40 -16.66 0.81
N LYS A 264 31.48 -17.50 1.31
CA LYS A 264 31.67 -18.97 1.37
C LYS A 264 31.79 -19.61 -0.01
N GLN A 265 30.99 -19.17 -0.99
CA GLN A 265 31.02 -19.68 -2.36
C GLN A 265 32.26 -19.20 -3.13
N GLU A 266 32.71 -17.97 -2.89
CA GLU A 266 34.02 -17.49 -3.36
C GLU A 266 35.16 -18.33 -2.77
N ALA A 267 35.15 -18.59 -1.47
CA ALA A 267 36.16 -19.41 -0.80
C ALA A 267 36.20 -20.83 -1.38
N ARG A 268 35.04 -21.47 -1.55
CA ARG A 268 34.91 -22.79 -2.22
C ARG A 268 35.45 -22.76 -3.65
N SER A 269 35.18 -21.69 -4.42
CA SER A 269 35.61 -21.56 -5.81
C SER A 269 37.12 -21.31 -5.93
N ALA A 270 37.67 -20.43 -5.08
CA ALA A 270 39.11 -20.19 -4.99
C ALA A 270 39.87 -21.45 -4.53
N SER A 271 39.31 -22.21 -3.59
CA SER A 271 39.90 -23.48 -3.14
C SER A 271 39.96 -24.52 -4.26
N LYS A 272 38.85 -24.71 -5.00
CA LYS A 272 38.80 -25.57 -6.21
C LYS A 272 39.78 -25.16 -7.30
N ALA A 273 40.07 -23.85 -7.41
CA ALA A 273 41.06 -23.30 -8.33
C ALA A 273 42.52 -23.34 -7.80
N GLY A 274 42.78 -23.97 -6.65
CA GLY A 274 44.11 -24.04 -6.01
C GLY A 274 44.59 -22.72 -5.39
N LYS A 275 43.76 -21.67 -5.38
CA LYS A 275 44.10 -20.32 -4.93
C LYS A 275 43.94 -20.17 -3.41
N LYS A 276 44.69 -20.95 -2.62
CA LYS A 276 44.59 -21.01 -1.14
C LYS A 276 44.54 -19.63 -0.48
N GLN A 277 45.40 -18.69 -0.88
CA GLN A 277 45.43 -17.33 -0.33
C GLN A 277 44.15 -16.52 -0.62
N GLN A 278 43.51 -16.72 -1.77
CA GLN A 278 42.23 -16.08 -2.09
C GLN A 278 41.10 -16.72 -1.27
N ALA A 279 41.10 -18.05 -1.13
CA ALA A 279 40.11 -18.74 -0.33
C ALA A 279 40.14 -18.31 1.16
N LEU A 280 41.34 -18.25 1.76
CA LEU A 280 41.52 -17.76 3.13
C LEU A 280 41.08 -16.30 3.30
N ARG A 281 41.25 -15.44 2.29
CA ARG A 281 40.74 -14.05 2.32
C ARG A 281 39.21 -14.00 2.33
N SER A 282 38.54 -14.79 1.49
CA SER A 282 37.07 -14.85 1.47
C SER A 282 36.52 -15.45 2.78
N LEU A 283 37.19 -16.46 3.38
CA LEU A 283 36.81 -16.96 4.72
C LEU A 283 37.01 -15.92 5.83
N LYS A 284 38.12 -15.16 5.80
CA LYS A 284 38.31 -14.00 6.71
C LYS A 284 37.21 -12.95 6.54
N SER A 285 36.70 -12.76 5.32
CA SER A 285 35.56 -11.86 5.07
C SER A 285 34.28 -12.43 5.67
N ARG A 286 33.97 -13.70 5.40
CA ARG A 286 32.82 -14.42 5.98
C ARG A 286 32.81 -14.33 7.51
N LYS A 287 33.90 -14.66 8.20
CA LYS A 287 34.00 -14.55 9.68
C LYS A 287 33.76 -13.13 10.22
N ARG A 288 34.01 -12.07 9.44
CA ARG A 288 33.66 -10.68 9.84
C ARG A 288 32.16 -10.44 9.70
N VAL A 289 31.57 -10.86 8.58
CA VAL A 289 30.14 -10.74 8.32
C VAL A 289 29.32 -11.55 9.33
N GLU A 290 29.74 -12.77 9.67
CA GLU A 290 29.10 -13.61 10.69
C GLU A 290 29.12 -12.98 12.09
N ARG A 291 30.20 -12.25 12.44
CA ARG A 291 30.24 -11.48 13.70
C ARG A 291 29.23 -10.33 13.71
N ARG A 292 29.11 -9.58 12.61
CA ARG A 292 28.07 -8.53 12.47
C ARG A 292 26.65 -9.10 12.55
N ILE A 293 26.42 -10.27 11.94
CA ILE A 293 25.13 -10.98 12.05
C ILE A 293 24.83 -11.29 13.52
N ALA A 294 25.78 -11.81 14.29
CA ALA A 294 25.58 -12.09 15.71
C ALA A 294 25.29 -10.83 16.54
N GLU A 295 25.97 -9.72 16.25
CA GLU A 295 25.73 -8.43 16.91
C GLU A 295 24.35 -7.83 16.57
N LEU A 296 23.92 -7.91 15.31
CA LEU A 296 22.59 -7.47 14.88
C LEU A 296 21.48 -8.37 15.42
N HIS A 297 21.71 -9.68 15.49
CA HIS A 297 20.75 -10.64 16.05
C HIS A 297 20.47 -10.33 17.53
N SER A 298 21.51 -10.09 18.33
CA SER A 298 21.37 -9.66 19.73
C SER A 298 20.57 -8.36 19.89
N LYS A 299 20.73 -7.40 18.97
CA LYS A 299 19.93 -6.15 18.95
C LYS A 299 18.47 -6.42 18.56
N LEU A 300 18.24 -7.29 17.58
CA LEU A 300 16.91 -7.71 17.12
C LEU A 300 16.13 -8.44 18.23
N ASP A 301 16.77 -9.38 18.93
CA ASP A 301 16.19 -10.11 20.08
C ASP A 301 15.69 -9.13 21.18
N VAL A 302 16.45 -8.06 21.45
CA VAL A 302 16.04 -7.02 22.42
C VAL A 302 14.81 -6.25 21.92
N VAL A 303 14.77 -5.86 20.64
CA VAL A 303 13.62 -5.14 20.05
C VAL A 303 12.37 -6.04 20.02
N GLN A 304 12.50 -7.29 19.57
CA GLN A 304 11.42 -8.28 19.52
C GLN A 304 10.88 -8.58 20.92
N GLY A 305 11.76 -8.82 21.90
CA GLY A 305 11.36 -9.04 23.29
C GLY A 305 10.70 -7.82 23.97
N ILE A 306 10.77 -6.63 23.38
CA ILE A 306 10.00 -5.45 23.79
C ILE A 306 8.64 -5.43 23.08
N LEU A 307 8.61 -5.65 21.77
CA LEU A 307 7.39 -5.72 20.97
C LEU A 307 6.44 -6.84 21.43
N ASP A 308 6.95 -8.02 21.78
CA ASP A 308 6.16 -9.13 22.33
C ASP A 308 5.37 -8.71 23.60
N ARG A 309 6.00 -7.94 24.49
CA ARG A 309 5.36 -7.44 25.72
C ARG A 309 4.31 -6.37 25.42
N ILE A 310 4.54 -5.58 24.37
CA ILE A 310 3.59 -4.58 23.87
C ILE A 310 2.38 -5.26 23.20
N TYR A 311 2.59 -6.32 22.42
CA TYR A 311 1.51 -7.09 21.78
C TYR A 311 0.71 -7.93 22.80
N ALA A 312 1.35 -8.42 23.86
CA ALA A 312 0.67 -9.07 25.00
C ALA A 312 -0.11 -8.08 25.90
N SER A 313 0.13 -6.78 25.77
CA SER A 313 -0.51 -5.75 26.60
C SER A 313 -1.95 -5.49 26.15
N GLN A 314 -2.91 -5.58 27.07
CA GLN A 314 -4.34 -5.43 26.74
C GLN A 314 -4.86 -3.98 26.83
N THR A 315 -4.18 -3.09 27.56
CA THR A 315 -4.60 -1.69 27.75
C THR A 315 -3.50 -0.71 27.36
N ASP A 316 -3.86 0.53 27.02
CA ASP A 316 -2.90 1.61 26.73
C ASP A 316 -1.90 1.82 27.88
N GLN A 317 -2.32 1.65 29.14
CA GLN A 317 -1.42 1.75 30.30
C GLN A 317 -0.40 0.60 30.35
N MET A 318 -0.80 -0.62 29.95
CA MET A 318 0.13 -1.75 29.85
C MET A 318 1.13 -1.52 28.71
N VAL A 319 0.68 -1.01 27.55
CA VAL A 319 1.54 -0.62 26.42
C VAL A 319 2.56 0.44 26.86
N PHE A 320 2.10 1.48 27.55
CA PHE A 320 2.97 2.52 28.12
C PHE A 320 4.05 1.93 29.04
N ASN A 321 3.64 1.08 29.99
CA ASN A 321 4.57 0.46 30.94
C ASN A 321 5.59 -0.47 30.24
N ALA A 322 5.13 -1.28 29.27
CA ALA A 322 5.98 -2.18 28.49
C ALA A 322 6.98 -1.40 27.63
N TYR A 323 6.53 -0.32 26.97
CA TYR A 323 7.39 0.57 26.18
C TYR A 323 8.45 1.27 27.05
N GLN A 324 8.08 1.83 28.21
CA GLN A 324 9.04 2.48 29.11
C GLN A 324 10.08 1.50 29.67
N ALA A 325 9.65 0.29 30.07
CA ALA A 325 10.56 -0.76 30.50
C ALA A 325 11.49 -1.23 29.36
N GLY A 326 10.96 -1.31 28.14
CA GLY A 326 11.70 -1.64 26.93
C GLY A 326 12.76 -0.60 26.59
N LEU A 327 12.41 0.70 26.63
CA LEU A 327 13.34 1.80 26.40
C LEU A 327 14.52 1.77 27.40
N GLY A 328 14.27 1.37 28.65
CA GLY A 328 15.32 1.13 29.65
C GLY A 328 16.27 -0.01 29.28
N ALA A 329 15.72 -1.15 28.85
CA ALA A 329 16.51 -2.30 28.38
C ALA A 329 17.32 -1.97 27.12
N LEU A 330 16.72 -1.27 26.16
CA LEU A 330 17.33 -0.86 24.91
C LEU A 330 18.50 0.09 25.15
N LYS A 331 18.35 1.10 26.02
CA LYS A 331 19.44 1.99 26.45
C LYS A 331 20.60 1.26 27.13
N LEU A 332 20.33 0.17 27.86
CA LEU A 332 21.39 -0.66 28.43
C LEU A 332 22.10 -1.50 27.36
N SER A 333 21.37 -1.99 26.36
CA SER A 333 21.92 -2.75 25.22
C SER A 333 22.67 -1.89 24.20
N MET A 334 22.42 -0.58 24.16
CA MET A 334 23.03 0.39 23.24
C MET A 334 24.11 1.26 23.90
N LYS A 335 24.63 0.87 25.07
CA LYS A 335 25.54 1.68 25.89
C LYS A 335 26.87 2.07 25.23
N ASP A 336 27.28 1.37 24.17
CA ASP A 336 28.48 1.66 23.40
C ASP A 336 28.25 2.71 22.29
N VAL A 337 27.02 3.22 22.15
CA VAL A 337 26.69 4.31 21.22
C VAL A 337 26.84 5.66 21.92
N THR A 338 27.58 6.58 21.31
CA THR A 338 27.63 8.00 21.70
C THR A 338 26.33 8.71 21.30
N VAL A 339 25.22 8.39 22.00
CA VAL A 339 23.89 8.95 21.75
C VAL A 339 23.80 10.41 22.23
N GLU A 340 24.34 11.34 21.44
CA GLU A 340 24.21 12.78 21.65
C GLU A 340 23.47 13.52 20.51
N LYS A 341 23.06 12.82 19.44
CA LYS A 341 22.58 13.49 18.19
C LYS A 341 21.32 12.97 17.49
N ALA A 342 20.79 11.80 17.83
CA ALA A 342 19.71 11.19 17.06
C ALA A 342 18.31 11.49 17.63
N GLU A 343 17.46 12.10 16.82
CA GLU A 343 16.09 12.50 17.20
C GLU A 343 15.10 11.32 17.18
N SER A 344 15.37 10.26 16.39
CA SER A 344 14.56 9.04 16.32
C SER A 344 15.36 7.79 16.70
N LEU A 345 14.66 6.74 17.16
CA LEU A 345 15.26 5.43 17.40
C LEU A 345 15.71 4.75 16.08
N VAL A 346 14.97 4.96 15.00
CA VAL A 346 15.31 4.40 13.68
C VAL A 346 16.67 4.92 13.22
N ASP A 347 16.94 6.21 13.43
CA ASP A 347 18.20 6.85 13.04
C ASP A 347 19.39 6.29 13.84
N GLN A 348 19.21 6.04 15.15
CA GLN A 348 20.23 5.39 16.01
C GLN A 348 20.58 3.99 15.50
N ILE A 349 19.58 3.25 15.04
CA ILE A 349 19.75 1.89 14.51
C ILE A 349 20.36 1.91 13.11
N GLN A 350 20.01 2.89 12.29
CA GLN A 350 20.60 3.11 10.97
C GLN A 350 22.08 3.51 11.07
N GLU A 351 22.41 4.49 11.93
CA GLU A 351 23.79 4.89 12.24
C GLU A 351 24.61 3.71 12.80
N LEU A 352 24.01 2.88 13.67
CA LEU A 352 24.62 1.63 14.17
C LEU A 352 24.88 0.58 13.09
N CYS A 353 24.10 0.54 12.00
CA CYS A 353 24.36 -0.34 10.88
C CYS A 353 25.50 0.22 10.01
N ASP A 354 25.45 1.52 9.70
CA ASP A 354 26.33 2.13 8.70
C ASP A 354 27.74 2.44 9.25
N THR A 355 27.87 2.81 10.53
CA THR A 355 29.18 3.00 11.19
C THR A 355 30.01 1.72 11.24
N GLN A 356 29.37 0.54 11.27
CA GLN A 356 30.08 -0.73 11.19
C GLN A 356 30.62 -1.02 9.77
N ASP A 357 30.07 -0.40 8.72
CA ASP A 357 30.51 -0.58 7.34
C ASP A 357 31.79 0.22 7.02
N GLU A 358 31.91 1.47 7.44
CA GLU A 358 33.12 2.28 7.20
C GLU A 358 34.38 1.72 7.89
N VAL A 359 34.25 1.17 9.10
CA VAL A 359 35.38 0.60 9.86
C VAL A 359 35.96 -0.65 9.18
N ALA A 360 35.14 -1.40 8.42
CA ALA A 360 35.64 -2.58 7.69
C ALA A 360 36.50 -2.21 6.47
N GLN A 361 36.20 -1.10 5.80
CA GLN A 361 36.92 -0.70 4.59
C GLN A 361 38.29 -0.10 4.90
N THR A 362 38.44 0.58 6.05
CA THR A 362 39.73 1.07 6.56
C THR A 362 40.60 -0.05 7.14
N LEU A 363 40.03 -1.03 7.85
CA LEU A 363 40.82 -2.14 8.43
C LEU A 363 41.36 -3.14 7.40
N ALA A 364 40.84 -3.13 6.17
CA ALA A 364 41.34 -3.97 5.07
C ALA A 364 42.82 -3.68 4.71
N GLY A 365 43.36 -2.53 5.12
CA GLY A 365 44.77 -2.16 4.93
C GLY A 365 45.73 -2.57 6.06
N VAL A 366 45.24 -2.94 7.25
CA VAL A 366 46.10 -3.22 8.42
C VAL A 366 46.17 -4.72 8.71
N ALA A 367 47.30 -5.33 8.37
CA ALA A 367 47.53 -6.76 8.54
C ALA A 367 47.68 -7.15 10.03
N ILE A 368 46.58 -7.59 10.65
CA ILE A 368 46.63 -8.26 11.96
C ILE A 368 46.97 -9.74 11.75
N ASN A 369 48.25 -10.07 11.96
CA ASN A 369 48.78 -11.42 11.94
C ASN A 369 48.48 -12.15 13.26
N GLY A 370 47.30 -12.76 13.36
CA GLY A 370 47.01 -13.80 14.36
C GLY A 370 47.25 -15.20 13.77
N SER A 371 48.18 -15.96 14.32
CA SER A 371 48.44 -17.35 13.89
C SER A 371 47.24 -18.26 14.16
N ALA A 372 46.61 -18.12 15.34
CA ALA A 372 45.50 -18.95 15.79
C ALA A 372 44.26 -18.90 14.86
N ASP A 373 43.83 -17.70 14.43
CA ASP A 373 42.73 -17.55 13.46
C ASP A 373 43.09 -18.17 12.11
N THR A 374 44.37 -18.15 11.73
CA THR A 374 44.84 -18.69 10.45
C THR A 374 44.76 -20.23 10.42
N GLU A 375 45.18 -20.93 11.47
CA GLU A 375 44.99 -22.41 11.57
C GLU A 375 43.51 -22.82 11.62
N GLU A 376 42.66 -22.00 12.23
CA GLU A 376 41.22 -22.25 12.28
C GLU A 376 40.56 -22.12 10.91
N LEU A 377 40.93 -21.09 10.14
CA LEU A 377 40.49 -20.88 8.76
C LEU A 377 41.02 -21.94 7.80
N GLU A 378 42.21 -22.49 8.05
CA GLU A 378 42.72 -23.64 7.29
C GLU A 378 41.92 -24.91 7.56
N ARG A 379 41.58 -25.19 8.84
CA ARG A 379 40.64 -26.28 9.18
C ARG A 379 39.24 -26.09 8.57
N GLU A 380 38.72 -24.87 8.54
CA GLU A 380 37.46 -24.56 7.87
C GLU A 380 37.55 -24.78 6.35
N LEU A 381 38.65 -24.35 5.72
CA LEU A 381 38.90 -24.53 4.30
C LEU A 381 38.94 -26.02 3.90
N ASP A 382 39.61 -26.85 4.70
CA ASP A 382 39.66 -28.30 4.50
C ASP A 382 38.28 -28.95 4.68
N SER A 383 37.49 -28.49 5.67
CA SER A 383 36.09 -28.91 5.85
C SER A 383 35.22 -28.56 4.64
N LEU A 384 35.35 -27.36 4.07
CA LEU A 384 34.60 -26.93 2.87
C LEU A 384 34.98 -27.72 1.60
N LEU A 385 36.18 -28.29 1.55
CA LEU A 385 36.60 -29.23 0.51
C LEU A 385 35.99 -30.63 0.69
N LEU A 386 35.86 -31.09 1.94
CA LEU A 386 35.22 -32.37 2.29
C LEU A 386 33.70 -32.34 2.09
N ASP A 387 33.05 -31.23 2.42
CA ASP A 387 31.61 -30.98 2.27
C ASP A 387 31.19 -30.70 0.81
N SER A 388 32.14 -30.69 -0.13
CA SER A 388 31.80 -30.69 -1.56
C SER A 388 31.33 -32.10 -1.96
N PRO A 389 30.08 -32.30 -2.43
CA PRO A 389 29.67 -33.60 -2.94
C PRO A 389 30.61 -33.99 -4.07
N LYS A 390 31.22 -35.18 -3.96
CA LYS A 390 32.12 -35.76 -4.96
C LYS A 390 31.33 -36.11 -6.22
N ARG A 391 30.98 -35.09 -7.00
CA ARG A 391 30.46 -35.23 -8.36
C ARG A 391 31.63 -35.68 -9.23
N GLN A 392 31.93 -36.96 -9.17
CA GLN A 392 32.83 -37.61 -10.13
C GLN A 392 32.31 -37.25 -11.52
N PRO A 393 33.11 -36.60 -12.37
CA PRO A 393 32.74 -36.42 -13.76
C PRO A 393 32.83 -37.80 -14.42
N HIS A 394 31.70 -38.51 -14.46
CA HIS A 394 31.49 -39.60 -15.42
C HIS A 394 31.51 -38.99 -16.82
N LEU A 395 32.72 -38.83 -17.36
CA LEU A 395 32.94 -38.48 -18.75
C LEU A 395 32.49 -39.69 -19.60
N PRO A 396 31.44 -39.58 -20.43
CA PRO A 396 31.14 -40.63 -21.39
C PRO A 396 32.30 -40.74 -22.39
N SER A 397 32.75 -41.97 -22.63
CA SER A 397 33.80 -42.25 -23.62
C SER A 397 33.33 -41.86 -25.02
N VAL A 398 34.12 -41.05 -25.73
CA VAL A 398 33.81 -40.58 -27.09
C VAL A 398 34.41 -41.55 -28.12
N PRO A 399 33.59 -42.18 -29.00
CA PRO A 399 34.10 -42.94 -30.14
C PRO A 399 34.61 -41.97 -31.23
N PRO A 400 35.74 -42.27 -31.90
CA PRO A 400 36.26 -41.41 -32.95
C PRO A 400 35.46 -41.57 -34.25
N LYS A 401 35.01 -40.46 -34.85
CA LYS A 401 34.57 -40.45 -36.26
C LYS A 401 34.99 -39.16 -36.96
N GLN A 402 35.27 -39.30 -38.25
CA GLN A 402 36.11 -38.39 -39.04
C GLN A 402 35.40 -37.10 -39.49
N LEU A 403 36.23 -36.10 -39.80
CA LEU A 403 35.88 -34.81 -40.39
C LEU A 403 35.26 -34.95 -41.79
N SER A 404 34.23 -34.14 -42.06
CA SER A 404 33.90 -33.56 -43.37
C SER A 404 33.02 -32.31 -43.13
N PRO A 405 33.21 -31.19 -43.86
CA PRO A 405 32.59 -29.92 -43.53
C PRO A 405 31.25 -29.68 -44.25
N ALA A 406 30.27 -29.11 -43.54
CA ALA A 406 29.11 -28.46 -44.14
C ALA A 406 28.80 -27.18 -43.36
N SER A 407 28.85 -26.04 -44.04
CA SER A 407 28.58 -24.73 -43.45
C SER A 407 27.08 -24.48 -43.28
N VAL A 408 26.65 -24.17 -42.06
CA VAL A 408 25.39 -23.46 -41.81
C VAL A 408 25.74 -22.25 -40.95
N GLY A 409 25.63 -21.06 -41.52
CA GLY A 409 26.03 -19.82 -40.86
C GLY A 409 25.03 -19.40 -39.80
N LEU A 410 25.53 -19.02 -38.62
CA LEU A 410 24.85 -18.06 -37.75
C LEU A 410 25.28 -16.64 -38.16
N PRO A 411 24.40 -15.63 -38.03
CA PRO A 411 24.78 -14.25 -38.27
C PRO A 411 25.81 -13.79 -37.24
N SER A 412 26.98 -13.40 -37.74
CA SER A 412 28.00 -12.67 -36.98
C SER A 412 27.56 -11.21 -36.89
N PHE A 413 26.84 -10.83 -35.84
CA PHE A 413 26.68 -9.42 -35.49
C PHE A 413 28.05 -8.89 -35.07
N THR A 414 28.47 -7.80 -35.70
CA THR A 414 29.74 -7.13 -35.37
C THR A 414 29.52 -6.07 -34.31
N ASP A 415 30.51 -5.81 -33.46
CA ASP A 415 30.38 -4.82 -32.36
C ASP A 415 29.97 -3.42 -32.86
N ALA A 416 30.34 -3.07 -34.10
CA ALA A 416 29.93 -1.84 -34.78
C ALA A 416 28.42 -1.72 -35.05
N GLU A 417 27.71 -2.84 -35.24
CA GLU A 417 26.25 -2.84 -35.40
C GLU A 417 25.52 -2.67 -34.05
N LEU A 418 26.14 -3.15 -32.96
CA LEU A 418 25.62 -2.96 -31.61
C LEU A 418 25.82 -1.51 -31.12
N GLU A 419 26.95 -0.90 -31.46
CA GLU A 419 27.27 0.50 -31.11
C GLU A 419 26.38 1.50 -31.87
N ALA A 420 26.09 1.23 -33.16
CA ALA A 420 25.14 2.03 -33.95
C ALA A 420 23.70 2.01 -33.40
N GLU A 421 23.24 0.88 -32.84
CA GLU A 421 21.89 0.78 -32.28
C GLU A 421 21.81 1.34 -30.83
N LEU A 422 22.95 1.50 -30.15
CA LEU A 422 23.06 2.29 -28.92
C LEU A 422 23.00 3.81 -29.17
N GLU A 423 23.60 4.32 -30.25
CA GLU A 423 23.46 5.74 -30.64
C GLU A 423 22.02 6.14 -31.02
N LYS A 424 21.21 5.21 -31.54
CA LYS A 424 19.77 5.46 -31.75
C LYS A 424 18.99 5.67 -30.46
N LEU A 425 19.40 5.03 -29.35
CA LEU A 425 18.69 5.13 -28.08
C LEU A 425 19.02 6.43 -27.33
N THR A 426 20.23 6.98 -27.49
CA THR A 426 20.62 8.24 -26.84
C THR A 426 20.02 9.49 -27.51
N TYR A 427 19.61 9.42 -28.77
CA TYR A 427 18.99 10.55 -29.47
C TYR A 427 17.55 10.88 -29.03
N SER A 428 16.89 10.04 -28.23
CA SER A 428 15.49 10.30 -27.81
C SER A 428 15.36 11.18 -26.55
N ASP A 429 16.43 11.40 -25.78
CA ASP A 429 16.39 12.26 -24.56
C ASP A 429 16.82 13.73 -24.84
N GLY A 430 17.37 14.02 -26.02
CA GLY A 430 17.92 15.34 -26.36
C GLY A 430 16.87 16.47 -26.50
N GLU A 431 15.63 16.16 -26.88
CA GLU A 431 14.59 17.18 -27.12
C GLU A 431 13.94 17.75 -25.84
N LEU A 432 14.09 17.07 -24.69
CA LEU A 432 13.53 17.56 -23.43
C LEU A 432 14.39 18.67 -22.80
N ALA A 433 15.72 18.59 -22.92
CA ALA A 433 16.65 19.57 -22.34
C ALA A 433 16.63 20.95 -23.04
N GLN A 434 16.49 21.00 -24.38
CA GLN A 434 16.45 22.29 -25.09
C GLN A 434 15.15 23.08 -24.87
N LYS A 435 14.08 22.42 -24.40
CA LYS A 435 12.77 23.05 -24.16
C LYS A 435 12.67 23.70 -22.78
N THR A 436 13.51 23.30 -21.83
CA THR A 436 13.62 23.93 -20.50
C THR A 436 14.46 25.20 -20.52
N ASP A 437 15.61 25.21 -21.22
CA ASP A 437 16.49 26.39 -21.25
C ASP A 437 15.87 27.60 -21.98
N ARG A 438 15.14 27.38 -23.09
CA ARG A 438 14.42 28.47 -23.78
C ARG A 438 13.37 29.13 -22.88
N LYS A 439 12.69 28.37 -22.03
CA LYS A 439 11.71 28.90 -21.06
C LYS A 439 12.35 29.63 -19.87
N ALA A 440 13.59 29.32 -19.51
CA ALA A 440 14.34 30.06 -18.49
C ALA A 440 14.80 31.42 -19.04
N SER A 441 15.36 31.45 -20.25
CA SER A 441 15.86 32.67 -20.90
C SER A 441 14.75 33.72 -21.14
N ASP A 442 13.56 33.29 -21.61
CA ASP A 442 12.42 34.21 -21.81
C ASP A 442 11.87 34.77 -20.49
N ARG A 443 11.94 34.00 -19.38
CA ARG A 443 11.52 34.50 -18.05
C ARG A 443 12.46 35.55 -17.49
N GLN A 444 13.76 35.44 -17.75
CA GLN A 444 14.75 36.42 -17.30
C GLN A 444 14.57 37.78 -18.02
N ARG A 445 14.29 37.76 -19.34
CA ARG A 445 14.07 38.99 -20.13
C ARG A 445 12.81 39.77 -19.79
N VAL A 446 11.78 39.13 -19.23
CA VAL A 446 10.54 39.83 -18.82
C VAL A 446 10.73 40.61 -17.51
N LEU A 447 11.70 40.23 -16.67
CA LEU A 447 11.97 40.88 -15.39
C LEU A 447 12.87 42.13 -15.49
N GLU A 448 13.69 42.25 -16.54
CA GLU A 448 14.52 43.46 -16.79
C GLU A 448 13.77 44.60 -17.52
N LEU A 449 12.49 44.42 -17.86
CA LEU A 449 11.68 45.42 -18.58
C LEU A 449 10.61 46.13 -17.70
N HIS A 450 10.69 45.98 -16.37
CA HIS A 450 9.76 46.61 -15.41
C HIS A 450 10.48 47.27 -14.20
N LEU A 451 11.65 47.86 -14.44
CA LEU A 451 12.34 48.79 -13.53
C LEU A 451 12.72 50.08 -14.26
#